data_AF-A0A8S9SJ83-F1
#
_entry.id   AF-A0A8S9SJ83-F1
#
_cell.length_a   1.000
_cell.length_b   1.000
_cell.length_c   1.000
_cell.angle_alpha   90.00
_cell.angle_beta   90.00
_cell.angle_gamma   90.00
#
_symmetry.space_group_name_H-M   'P 1'
#
loop_
_entity.id
_entity.type
_entity.pdbx_description
1 polymer ?
#
loop_
_entity_poly.entity_id
_entity_poly.type
_entity_poly.pdbx_seq_one_letter_code
_entity_poly.pdbx_strand_id
1 'polypeptide(L)'
;MEKISVPSVLAREGLVADSFSMCFGHDGVGRISFGDKGSSDQEETPFNLNPSHPNYNITVTRVRVGTTLIDDEFTALFDTGTSFTYLVDPMYTSVSESAQDKRHSPDPRIPFNYCYDMSSDANASLIPSLSLTMKGNSHFTINDPIIVISTEGELVYCLAIVKSSELNIIGQNYMTGYRVVFDREKLVLAWKKFDCYDIEETKTTLTGANKTEAVAPAMAAGIRTHNNNSSEELHRTNQTNSESSSSSSNQRFKTVTLWSFFRFLFILFPLL
;
A
#
# COMPACT_ATOMS: atom_id res chain seq x y z
N MET A 1 -8.36 8.68 -22.40
CA MET A 1 -7.89 9.66 -21.39
C MET A 1 -7.51 10.92 -22.10
N GLU A 2 -8.06 12.07 -21.70
CA GLU A 2 -7.37 13.32 -21.95
C GLU A 2 -5.96 13.21 -21.35
N LYS A 3 -4.93 13.52 -22.13
CA LYS A 3 -3.52 13.32 -21.74
C LYS A 3 -3.04 14.44 -20.80
N ILE A 4 -3.82 14.70 -19.76
CA ILE A 4 -3.59 15.79 -18.78
C ILE A 4 -3.15 15.26 -17.42
N SER A 5 -3.18 13.94 -17.17
CA SER A 5 -2.67 13.37 -15.93
C SER A 5 -1.16 13.54 -15.82
N VAL A 6 -0.64 13.64 -14.58
CA VAL A 6 0.79 13.86 -14.32
C VAL A 6 1.70 12.88 -15.11
N PRO A 7 1.49 11.55 -15.08
CA PRO A 7 2.36 10.66 -15.83
C PRO A 7 2.21 10.84 -17.35
N SER A 8 1.04 11.26 -17.85
CA SER A 8 0.83 11.49 -19.30
C SER A 8 1.53 12.76 -19.77
N VAL A 9 1.55 13.80 -18.95
CA VAL A 9 2.28 15.04 -19.25
C VAL A 9 3.78 14.77 -19.26
N LEU A 10 4.31 14.14 -18.21
CA LEU A 10 5.74 13.84 -18.12
C LEU A 10 6.23 12.93 -19.26
N ALA A 11 5.44 11.91 -19.62
CA ALA A 11 5.78 11.02 -20.74
C ALA A 11 5.70 11.73 -22.10
N ARG A 12 4.71 12.62 -22.30
CA ARG A 12 4.59 13.42 -23.54
C ARG A 12 5.79 14.35 -23.73
N GLU A 13 6.29 14.95 -22.65
CA GLU A 13 7.50 15.78 -22.68
C GLU A 13 8.79 14.95 -22.83
N GLY A 14 8.69 13.61 -22.91
CA GLY A 14 9.83 12.71 -23.07
C GLY A 14 10.72 12.59 -21.83
N LEU A 15 10.23 13.01 -20.66
CA LEU A 15 11.01 13.02 -19.42
C LEU A 15 11.08 11.63 -18.77
N VAL A 16 10.03 10.83 -18.97
CA VAL A 16 9.84 9.50 -18.36
C VAL A 16 9.06 8.59 -19.31
N ALA A 17 9.07 7.28 -19.05
CA ALA A 17 8.15 6.36 -19.72
C ALA A 17 6.70 6.63 -19.32
N ASP A 18 5.73 6.19 -20.14
CA ASP A 18 4.30 6.27 -19.81
C ASP A 18 3.89 5.20 -18.79
N SER A 19 4.47 5.29 -17.61
CA SER A 19 4.25 4.39 -16.48
C SER A 19 4.48 5.10 -15.16
N PHE A 20 4.04 4.51 -14.07
CA PHE A 20 4.39 4.94 -12.72
C PHE A 20 4.20 3.78 -11.74
N SER A 21 4.83 3.87 -10.57
CA SER A 21 4.61 2.93 -9.48
C SER A 21 4.21 3.66 -8.21
N MET A 22 3.51 2.94 -7.33
CA MET A 22 3.18 3.38 -5.98
C MET A 22 3.55 2.29 -4.98
N CYS A 23 4.07 2.69 -3.83
CA CYS A 23 4.37 1.81 -2.70
C CYS A 23 3.81 2.41 -1.42
N PHE A 24 3.02 1.62 -0.69
CA PHE A 24 2.44 2.04 0.59
C PHE A 24 3.11 1.28 1.73
N GLY A 25 3.74 2.02 2.63
CA GLY A 25 4.30 1.49 3.87
C GLY A 25 3.20 1.23 4.89
N HIS A 26 3.45 0.29 5.79
CA HIS A 26 2.54 -0.09 6.88
C HIS A 26 2.32 1.05 7.90
N ASP A 27 3.12 2.10 7.84
CA ASP A 27 3.03 3.29 8.67
C ASP A 27 2.24 4.44 8.05
N GLY A 28 1.67 4.21 6.87
CA GLY A 28 0.92 5.22 6.12
C GLY A 28 1.80 6.15 5.28
N VAL A 29 3.13 5.99 5.33
CA VAL A 29 4.05 6.70 4.45
C VAL A 29 4.26 5.86 3.19
N GLY A 30 4.31 6.51 2.04
CA GLY A 30 4.49 5.84 0.76
C GLY A 30 5.31 6.66 -0.21
N ARG A 31 5.51 6.09 -1.40
CA ARG A 31 6.21 6.74 -2.51
C ARG A 31 5.46 6.51 -3.81
N ILE A 32 5.48 7.53 -4.66
CA ILE A 32 5.09 7.44 -6.07
C ILE A 32 6.33 7.73 -6.93
N SER A 33 6.54 6.93 -7.96
CA SER A 33 7.68 7.05 -8.89
C SER A 33 7.16 7.11 -10.32
N PHE A 34 7.38 8.22 -11.01
CA PHE A 34 6.98 8.37 -12.42
C PHE A 34 8.04 7.78 -13.35
N GLY A 35 7.62 7.09 -14.41
CA GLY A 35 8.49 6.38 -15.35
C GLY A 35 8.96 5.01 -14.89
N ASP A 36 8.58 4.59 -13.67
CA ASP A 36 8.95 3.29 -13.15
C ASP A 36 8.18 2.17 -13.88
N LYS A 37 8.91 1.15 -14.33
CA LYS A 37 8.37 -0.06 -14.98
C LYS A 37 8.51 -1.30 -14.10
N GLY A 38 9.07 -1.13 -12.90
CA GLY A 38 9.40 -2.19 -11.98
C GLY A 38 10.51 -3.10 -12.47
N SER A 39 10.49 -4.35 -12.02
CA SER A 39 11.56 -5.33 -12.28
C SER A 39 11.06 -6.42 -13.23
N SER A 40 11.99 -7.12 -13.89
CA SER A 40 11.66 -8.17 -14.86
C SER A 40 11.03 -9.43 -14.26
N ASP A 41 11.13 -9.60 -12.94
CA ASP A 41 10.65 -10.75 -12.18
C ASP A 41 9.38 -10.46 -11.37
N GLN A 42 8.70 -9.34 -11.64
CA GLN A 42 7.44 -9.00 -11.01
C GLN A 42 6.28 -9.83 -11.59
N GLU A 43 5.25 -10.02 -10.77
CA GLU A 43 3.98 -10.58 -11.24
C GLU A 43 3.18 -9.51 -11.97
N GLU A 44 2.32 -9.89 -12.91
CA GLU A 44 1.54 -8.92 -13.69
C GLU A 44 0.17 -9.45 -14.13
N THR A 45 -0.73 -8.53 -14.47
CA THR A 45 -2.02 -8.84 -15.09
C THR A 45 -2.40 -7.73 -16.08
N PRO A 46 -3.02 -8.06 -17.22
CA PRO A 46 -3.45 -7.06 -18.18
C PRO A 46 -4.60 -6.19 -17.64
N PHE A 47 -4.61 -4.91 -18.02
CA PHE A 47 -5.76 -4.05 -17.81
C PHE A 47 -6.93 -4.42 -18.72
N ASN A 48 -8.14 -4.27 -18.20
CA ASN A 48 -9.37 -4.26 -18.98
C ASN A 48 -9.60 -2.85 -19.54
N LEU A 49 -9.26 -2.64 -20.81
CA LEU A 49 -9.31 -1.33 -21.44
C LEU A 49 -10.75 -0.91 -21.73
N ASN A 50 -11.14 0.25 -21.20
CA ASN A 50 -12.34 0.96 -21.60
C ASN A 50 -11.98 2.37 -22.08
N PRO A 51 -12.00 2.64 -23.40
CA PRO A 51 -11.67 3.96 -23.95
C PRO A 51 -12.55 5.09 -23.41
N SER A 52 -13.81 4.80 -23.06
CA SER A 52 -14.79 5.77 -22.57
C SER A 52 -14.62 6.10 -21.08
N HIS A 53 -14.17 5.12 -20.29
CA HIS A 53 -13.94 5.27 -18.84
C HIS A 53 -12.57 4.71 -18.49
N PRO A 54 -11.52 5.53 -18.64
CA PRO A 54 -10.16 5.05 -18.54
C PRO A 54 -9.74 4.89 -17.07
N ASN A 55 -10.11 3.74 -16.51
CA ASN A 55 -9.77 3.35 -15.15
C ASN A 55 -8.79 2.18 -15.17
N TYR A 56 -8.05 1.97 -14.08
CA TYR A 56 -7.21 0.78 -13.91
C TYR A 56 -8.08 -0.40 -13.45
N ASN A 57 -8.78 -1.02 -14.41
CA ASN A 57 -9.63 -2.18 -14.18
C ASN A 57 -8.85 -3.47 -14.51
N ILE A 58 -8.98 -4.49 -13.67
CA ILE A 58 -8.35 -5.81 -13.84
C ILE A 58 -9.37 -6.93 -13.67
N THR A 59 -8.98 -8.16 -14.02
CA THR A 59 -9.79 -9.36 -13.82
C THR A 59 -9.14 -10.27 -12.78
N VAL A 60 -9.89 -10.59 -11.73
CA VAL A 60 -9.57 -11.65 -10.76
C VAL A 60 -10.33 -12.89 -11.18
N THR A 61 -9.62 -14.00 -11.37
CA THR A 61 -10.21 -15.28 -11.80
C THR A 61 -10.54 -16.20 -10.64
N ARG A 62 -9.80 -16.10 -9.53
CA ARG A 62 -10.03 -16.91 -8.32
C ARG A 62 -9.65 -16.16 -7.07
N VAL A 63 -10.31 -16.49 -5.96
CA VAL A 63 -9.93 -16.05 -4.61
C VAL A 63 -9.64 -17.27 -3.75
N ARG A 64 -8.55 -17.23 -2.99
CA ARG A 64 -8.23 -18.26 -2.00
C ARG A 64 -8.20 -17.65 -0.61
N VAL A 65 -8.97 -18.23 0.30
CA VAL A 65 -9.01 -17.86 1.72
C VAL A 65 -8.66 -19.08 2.57
N GLY A 66 -7.47 -19.09 3.16
CA GLY A 66 -6.90 -20.25 3.84
C GLY A 66 -6.84 -21.48 2.91
N THR A 67 -7.68 -22.47 3.19
CA THR A 67 -7.84 -23.69 2.39
C THR A 67 -8.99 -23.62 1.38
N THR A 68 -9.90 -22.66 1.54
CA THR A 68 -11.08 -22.47 0.69
C THR A 68 -10.67 -21.82 -0.63
N LEU A 69 -11.13 -22.39 -1.74
CA LEU A 69 -10.93 -21.84 -3.09
C LEU A 69 -12.28 -21.44 -3.67
N ILE A 70 -12.37 -20.21 -4.15
CA ILE A 70 -13.54 -19.64 -4.82
C ILE A 70 -13.15 -19.43 -6.28
N ASP A 71 -13.73 -20.23 -7.17
CA ASP A 71 -13.42 -20.28 -8.61
C ASP A 71 -14.47 -19.50 -9.42
N ASP A 72 -14.67 -18.23 -9.03
CA ASP A 72 -15.59 -17.29 -9.70
C ASP A 72 -14.83 -16.03 -10.12
N GLU A 73 -15.03 -15.62 -11.38
CA GLU A 73 -14.38 -14.44 -11.95
C GLU A 73 -15.13 -13.15 -11.60
N PHE A 74 -14.38 -12.09 -11.31
CA PHE A 74 -14.91 -10.73 -11.23
C PHE A 74 -13.91 -9.70 -11.74
N THR A 75 -14.43 -8.56 -12.18
CA THR A 75 -13.60 -7.38 -12.47
C THR A 75 -13.56 -6.45 -11.27
N ALA A 76 -12.41 -5.80 -11.07
CA ALA A 76 -12.24 -4.84 -10.00
C ALA A 76 -11.44 -3.63 -10.48
N LEU A 77 -11.74 -2.47 -9.90
CA LEU A 77 -10.88 -1.30 -9.99
C LEU A 77 -9.72 -1.44 -9.00
N PHE A 78 -8.51 -1.19 -9.47
CA PHE A 78 -7.35 -1.06 -8.61
C PHE A 78 -7.21 0.43 -8.23
N ASP A 79 -7.70 0.79 -7.05
CA ASP A 79 -7.90 2.19 -6.66
C ASP A 79 -7.09 2.55 -5.41
N THR A 80 -6.08 3.38 -5.62
CA THR A 80 -5.24 3.92 -4.55
C THR A 80 -5.90 5.04 -3.76
N GLY A 81 -7.03 5.58 -4.25
CA GLY A 81 -7.85 6.59 -3.56
C GLY A 81 -8.80 6.01 -2.52
N THR A 82 -8.95 4.68 -2.45
CA THR A 82 -9.84 4.00 -1.52
C THR A 82 -9.03 3.20 -0.49
N SER A 83 -9.29 3.43 0.81
CA SER A 83 -8.50 2.81 1.89
C SER A 83 -8.68 1.29 1.99
N PHE A 84 -9.91 0.80 1.85
CA PHE A 84 -10.24 -0.62 2.00
C PHE A 84 -10.65 -1.26 0.69
N THR A 85 -10.67 -2.60 0.67
CA THR A 85 -11.16 -3.37 -0.46
C THR A 85 -12.67 -3.53 -0.33
N TYR A 86 -13.37 -3.32 -1.44
CA TYR A 86 -14.82 -3.40 -1.52
C TYR A 86 -15.21 -4.49 -2.50
N LEU A 87 -16.12 -5.37 -2.11
CA LEU A 87 -16.60 -6.45 -2.97
C LEU A 87 -18.13 -6.43 -3.07
N VAL A 88 -18.63 -6.78 -4.24
CA VAL A 88 -20.04 -6.95 -4.54
C VAL A 88 -20.41 -8.43 -4.38
N ASP A 89 -21.66 -8.71 -4.06
CA ASP A 89 -22.18 -10.09 -4.06
C ASP A 89 -22.20 -10.68 -5.48
N PRO A 90 -21.97 -12.00 -5.64
CA PRO A 90 -21.82 -12.99 -4.58
C PRO A 90 -20.41 -13.09 -3.98
N MET A 91 -19.40 -12.47 -4.61
CA MET A 91 -17.99 -12.62 -4.21
C MET A 91 -17.73 -12.14 -2.77
N TYR A 92 -18.33 -11.02 -2.36
CA TYR A 92 -18.23 -10.54 -0.98
C TYR A 92 -18.65 -11.60 0.03
N THR A 93 -19.84 -12.20 -0.15
CA THR A 93 -20.37 -13.23 0.74
C THR A 93 -19.50 -14.48 0.73
N SER A 94 -19.11 -14.98 -0.46
CA SER A 94 -18.24 -16.16 -0.59
C SER A 94 -16.89 -16.00 0.12
N VAL A 95 -16.25 -14.84 -0.02
CA VAL A 95 -14.97 -14.56 0.64
C VAL A 95 -15.15 -14.43 2.15
N SER A 96 -16.19 -13.72 2.59
CA SER A 96 -16.32 -13.39 4.00
C SER A 96 -16.78 -14.56 4.87
N GLU A 97 -17.59 -15.47 4.32
CA GLU A 97 -18.06 -16.68 5.03
C GLU A 97 -17.02 -17.80 5.06
N SER A 98 -15.91 -17.67 4.33
CA SER A 98 -14.89 -18.72 4.24
C SER A 98 -13.99 -18.86 5.47
N ALA A 99 -14.04 -17.89 6.39
CA ALA A 99 -13.32 -17.93 7.67
C ALA A 99 -14.12 -18.73 8.71
N GLN A 100 -13.45 -19.68 9.37
CA GLN A 100 -14.08 -20.70 10.22
C GLN A 100 -14.16 -20.35 11.72
N ASP A 101 -13.71 -19.16 12.09
CA ASP A 101 -13.62 -18.77 13.50
C ASP A 101 -14.99 -18.38 14.10
N LYS A 102 -15.06 -18.36 15.43
CA LYS A 102 -16.28 -17.92 16.14
C LYS A 102 -16.51 -16.44 15.87
N ARG A 103 -17.60 -16.14 15.16
CA ARG A 103 -17.99 -14.77 14.80
C ARG A 103 -18.31 -13.94 16.05
N HIS A 104 -17.72 -12.75 16.13
CA HIS A 104 -18.09 -11.71 17.08
C HIS A 104 -19.51 -11.21 16.78
N SER A 105 -20.22 -10.77 17.82
CA SER A 105 -21.57 -10.21 17.62
C SER A 105 -21.49 -8.94 16.77
N PRO A 106 -22.39 -8.70 15.81
CA PRO A 106 -22.35 -7.50 15.00
C PRO A 106 -22.39 -6.23 15.86
N ASP A 107 -21.41 -5.34 15.69
CA ASP A 107 -21.37 -4.02 16.31
C ASP A 107 -21.58 -2.96 15.22
N PRO A 108 -22.64 -2.14 15.29
CA PRO A 108 -22.92 -1.12 14.27
C PRO A 108 -21.85 -0.03 14.17
N ARG A 109 -20.93 0.07 15.14
CA ARG A 109 -19.77 0.98 15.11
C ARG A 109 -18.64 0.46 14.22
N ILE A 110 -18.64 -0.82 13.89
CA ILE A 110 -17.60 -1.48 13.08
C ILE A 110 -18.11 -1.62 11.64
N PRO A 111 -17.42 -1.06 10.64
CA PRO A 111 -17.87 -1.12 9.24
C PRO A 111 -17.65 -2.49 8.57
N PHE A 112 -17.05 -3.46 9.28
CA PHE A 112 -16.76 -4.80 8.81
C PHE A 112 -17.77 -5.80 9.37
N ASN A 113 -18.40 -6.59 8.51
CA ASN A 113 -19.45 -7.51 8.96
C ASN A 113 -18.88 -8.82 9.55
N TYR A 114 -17.63 -9.15 9.26
CA TYR A 114 -17.01 -10.43 9.60
C TYR A 114 -15.83 -10.19 10.54
N CYS A 115 -16.18 -10.11 11.82
CA CYS A 115 -15.27 -9.93 12.94
C CYS A 115 -15.28 -11.16 13.85
N TYR A 116 -14.19 -11.37 14.55
CA TYR A 116 -13.92 -12.55 15.36
C TYR A 116 -13.22 -12.14 16.67
N ASP A 117 -13.56 -12.83 17.75
CA ASP A 117 -12.97 -12.60 19.06
C ASP A 117 -11.49 -13.03 19.04
N MET A 118 -10.58 -12.14 19.41
CA MET A 118 -9.17 -12.53 19.58
C MET A 118 -9.01 -13.22 20.93
N SER A 119 -8.64 -14.50 20.94
CA SER A 119 -8.36 -15.20 22.20
C SER A 119 -7.06 -14.69 22.81
N SER A 120 -7.00 -14.56 24.14
CA SER A 120 -5.79 -14.13 24.86
C SER A 120 -4.60 -15.08 24.66
N ASP A 121 -4.87 -16.32 24.26
CA ASP A 121 -3.90 -17.37 24.00
C ASP A 121 -3.72 -17.66 22.49
N ALA A 122 -4.42 -16.92 21.63
CA ALA A 122 -4.44 -17.18 20.20
C ALA A 122 -3.16 -16.67 19.53
N ASN A 123 -2.35 -17.61 19.07
CA ASN A 123 -1.31 -17.34 18.09
C ASN A 123 -1.93 -16.75 16.81
N ALA A 124 -1.17 -15.94 16.07
CA ALA A 124 -1.52 -15.40 14.74
C ALA A 124 -1.95 -16.44 13.68
N SER A 125 -1.95 -17.74 14.02
CA SER A 125 -2.33 -18.88 13.19
C SER A 125 -3.82 -18.94 12.82
N LEU A 126 -4.68 -18.14 13.45
CA LEU A 126 -6.12 -18.09 13.14
C LEU A 126 -6.45 -17.16 11.96
N ILE A 127 -5.54 -16.25 11.59
CA ILE A 127 -5.79 -15.32 10.49
C ILE A 127 -5.67 -16.09 9.17
N PRO A 128 -6.75 -16.20 8.38
CA PRO A 128 -6.67 -16.92 7.12
C PRO A 128 -5.76 -16.16 6.15
N SER A 129 -4.90 -16.90 5.45
CA SER A 129 -4.18 -16.33 4.31
C SER A 129 -5.19 -15.97 3.21
N LEU A 130 -4.94 -14.88 2.50
CA LEU A 130 -5.79 -14.45 1.39
C LEU A 130 -4.93 -14.21 0.15
N SER A 131 -5.36 -14.74 -0.99
CA SER A 131 -4.74 -14.42 -2.27
C SER A 131 -5.76 -14.35 -3.40
N LEU A 132 -5.44 -13.50 -4.37
CA LEU A 132 -6.18 -13.33 -5.61
C LEU A 132 -5.36 -13.98 -6.74
N THR A 133 -6.00 -14.75 -7.59
CA THR A 133 -5.41 -15.22 -8.84
C THR A 133 -5.91 -14.32 -9.95
N MET A 134 -5.00 -13.58 -10.57
CA MET A 134 -5.33 -12.62 -11.61
C MET A 134 -5.41 -13.28 -12.98
N LYS A 135 -6.03 -12.62 -13.96
CA LYS A 135 -5.93 -13.02 -15.36
C LYS A 135 -4.45 -13.07 -15.77
N GLY A 136 -4.05 -14.16 -16.42
CA GLY A 136 -2.62 -14.47 -16.64
C GLY A 136 -2.03 -15.45 -15.62
N ASN A 137 -2.84 -15.89 -14.63
CA ASN A 137 -2.46 -16.87 -13.61
C ASN A 137 -1.36 -16.40 -12.63
N SER A 138 -1.10 -15.10 -12.59
CA SER A 138 -0.26 -14.47 -11.56
C SER A 138 -1.00 -14.38 -10.24
N HIS A 139 -0.26 -14.56 -9.14
CA HIS A 139 -0.83 -14.59 -7.79
C HIS A 139 -0.53 -13.29 -7.03
N PHE A 140 -1.57 -12.65 -6.52
CA PHE A 140 -1.49 -11.49 -5.64
C PHE A 140 -1.85 -11.92 -4.22
N THR A 141 -0.84 -12.21 -3.41
CA THR A 141 -1.01 -12.54 -1.98
C THR A 141 -1.26 -11.27 -1.18
N ILE A 142 -2.25 -11.28 -0.31
CA ILE A 142 -2.53 -10.15 0.58
C ILE A 142 -1.65 -10.28 1.82
N ASN A 143 -0.85 -9.25 2.13
CA ASN A 143 0.07 -9.27 3.27
C ASN A 143 -0.69 -9.22 4.61
N ASP A 144 -1.69 -8.35 4.71
CA ASP A 144 -2.54 -8.22 5.89
C ASP A 144 -4.02 -8.17 5.48
N PRO A 145 -4.73 -9.32 5.53
CA PRO A 145 -6.13 -9.40 5.11
C PRO A 145 -7.12 -8.98 6.20
N ILE A 146 -6.62 -8.59 7.39
CA ILE A 146 -7.46 -8.25 8.53
C ILE A 146 -7.21 -6.81 9.01
N ILE A 147 -8.07 -6.38 9.92
CA ILE A 147 -7.86 -5.21 10.75
C ILE A 147 -8.19 -5.58 12.19
N VAL A 148 -7.37 -5.13 13.12
CA VAL A 148 -7.60 -5.32 14.56
C VAL A 148 -8.24 -4.06 15.12
N ILE A 149 -9.33 -4.23 15.86
CA ILE A 149 -10.12 -3.16 16.46
C ILE A 149 -10.19 -3.43 17.96
N SER A 150 -9.99 -2.38 18.76
CA SER A 150 -10.23 -2.45 20.20
C SER A 150 -11.62 -1.94 20.50
N THR A 151 -12.46 -2.81 21.08
CA THR A 151 -13.84 -2.50 21.48
C THR A 151 -14.00 -2.80 22.95
N GLU A 152 -14.26 -1.76 23.76
CA GLU A 152 -14.62 -1.91 25.19
C GLU A 152 -13.62 -2.73 26.02
N GLY A 153 -12.33 -2.68 25.66
CA GLY A 153 -11.25 -3.39 26.35
C GLY A 153 -10.94 -4.78 25.79
N GLU A 154 -11.71 -5.26 24.81
CA GLU A 154 -11.46 -6.47 24.05
C GLU A 154 -10.79 -6.14 22.70
N LEU A 155 -10.05 -7.11 22.16
CA LEU A 155 -9.51 -7.04 20.80
C LEU A 155 -10.31 -7.98 19.91
N VAL A 156 -10.83 -7.42 18.82
CA VAL A 156 -11.47 -8.17 17.75
C VAL A 156 -10.67 -7.98 16.48
N TYR A 157 -10.59 -9.00 15.64
CA TYR A 157 -10.09 -8.82 14.27
C TYR A 157 -11.22 -9.04 13.28
N CYS A 158 -11.21 -8.26 12.20
CA CYS A 158 -12.18 -8.38 11.13
C CYS A 158 -11.47 -8.58 9.80
N LEU A 159 -12.06 -9.32 8.87
CA LEU A 159 -11.61 -9.30 7.48
C LEU A 159 -11.74 -7.87 6.95
N ALA A 160 -10.66 -7.33 6.37
CA ALA A 160 -10.58 -5.94 5.93
C ALA A 160 -11.25 -5.74 4.54
N ILE A 161 -12.49 -6.22 4.41
CA ILE A 161 -13.32 -6.14 3.21
C ILE A 161 -14.67 -5.53 3.57
N VAL A 162 -15.11 -4.58 2.76
CA VAL A 162 -16.40 -3.92 2.93
C VAL A 162 -17.35 -4.34 1.82
N LYS A 163 -18.63 -4.54 2.17
CA LYS A 163 -19.67 -4.83 1.18
C LYS A 163 -19.93 -3.60 0.31
N SER A 164 -19.99 -3.80 -1.00
CA SER A 164 -20.36 -2.79 -1.99
C SER A 164 -21.62 -3.19 -2.73
N SER A 165 -22.43 -2.19 -3.09
CA SER A 165 -23.62 -2.34 -3.93
C SER A 165 -23.38 -1.97 -5.40
N GLU A 166 -22.19 -1.47 -5.74
CA GLU A 166 -21.94 -0.85 -7.04
C GLU A 166 -20.86 -1.59 -7.83
N LEU A 167 -19.64 -1.60 -7.31
CA LEU A 167 -18.45 -2.14 -7.99
C LEU A 167 -17.46 -2.76 -7.01
N ASN A 168 -16.66 -3.71 -7.51
CA ASN A 168 -15.51 -4.25 -6.79
C ASN A 168 -14.33 -3.29 -6.90
N ILE A 169 -13.64 -3.07 -5.78
CA ILE A 169 -12.48 -2.20 -5.67
C ILE A 169 -11.43 -2.93 -4.86
N ILE A 170 -10.23 -3.10 -5.42
CA ILE A 170 -9.05 -3.46 -4.65
C ILE A 170 -8.44 -2.16 -4.14
N GLY A 171 -8.54 -1.95 -2.83
CA GLY A 171 -8.11 -0.73 -2.17
C GLY A 171 -6.67 -0.79 -1.69
N GLN A 172 -6.21 0.35 -1.16
CA GLN A 172 -4.85 0.54 -0.65
C GLN A 172 -4.43 -0.52 0.39
N ASN A 173 -5.37 -0.99 1.24
CA ASN A 173 -5.08 -2.02 2.24
C ASN A 173 -4.42 -3.27 1.64
N TYR A 174 -4.83 -3.68 0.43
CA TYR A 174 -4.27 -4.85 -0.25
C TYR A 174 -2.97 -4.53 -1.01
N MET A 175 -2.69 -3.25 -1.26
CA MET A 175 -1.48 -2.79 -1.95
C MET A 175 -0.28 -2.59 -1.01
N THR A 176 -0.52 -2.60 0.31
CA THR A 176 0.49 -2.27 1.32
C THR A 176 1.60 -3.32 1.35
N GLY A 177 2.85 -2.87 1.36
CA GLY A 177 4.04 -3.73 1.27
C GLY A 177 4.39 -4.21 -0.15
N TYR A 178 3.71 -3.68 -1.16
CA TYR A 178 4.02 -3.91 -2.58
C TYR A 178 4.45 -2.62 -3.27
N ARG A 179 5.41 -2.74 -4.20
CA ARG A 179 5.54 -1.80 -5.31
C ARG A 179 4.55 -2.22 -6.38
N VAL A 180 3.51 -1.42 -6.57
CA VAL A 180 2.48 -1.62 -7.60
C VAL A 180 2.79 -0.73 -8.78
N VAL A 181 2.99 -1.31 -9.96
CA VAL A 181 3.38 -0.64 -11.20
C VAL A 181 2.19 -0.57 -12.14
N PHE A 182 1.90 0.62 -12.63
CA PHE A 182 0.92 0.89 -13.67
C PHE A 182 1.66 1.16 -14.98
N ASP A 183 1.97 0.10 -15.74
CA ASP A 183 2.64 0.22 -17.03
C ASP A 183 1.61 0.47 -18.13
N ARG A 184 1.45 1.74 -18.53
CA ARG A 184 0.44 2.16 -19.51
C ARG A 184 0.93 2.05 -20.95
N GLU A 185 2.21 1.73 -21.16
CA GLU A 185 2.75 1.36 -22.47
C GLU A 185 2.41 -0.09 -22.78
N LYS A 186 2.65 -0.99 -21.81
CA LYS A 186 2.33 -2.42 -21.92
C LYS A 186 0.88 -2.75 -21.59
N LEU A 187 0.17 -1.83 -20.93
CA LEU A 187 -1.21 -1.98 -20.48
C LEU A 187 -1.38 -3.11 -19.46
N VAL A 188 -0.45 -3.15 -18.49
CA VAL A 188 -0.45 -4.12 -17.39
C VAL A 188 -0.36 -3.44 -16.03
N LEU A 189 -1.02 -4.04 -15.05
CA LEU A 189 -0.74 -3.82 -13.64
C LEU A 189 0.27 -4.86 -13.18
N ALA A 190 1.35 -4.43 -12.56
CA ALA A 190 2.39 -5.31 -12.05
C ALA A 190 2.63 -5.09 -10.54
N TRP A 191 3.14 -6.09 -9.84
CA TRP A 191 3.44 -5.97 -8.42
C TRP A 191 4.62 -6.83 -7.99
N LYS A 192 5.36 -6.32 -7.01
CA LYS A 192 6.40 -7.07 -6.29
C LYS A 192 6.46 -6.61 -4.85
N LYS A 193 6.73 -7.53 -3.92
CA LYS A 193 7.01 -7.16 -2.52
C LYS A 193 8.20 -6.21 -2.50
N PHE A 194 8.08 -5.10 -1.78
CA PHE A 194 9.07 -4.04 -1.80
C PHE A 194 9.05 -3.28 -0.48
N ASP A 195 10.23 -2.92 0.02
CA ASP A 195 10.35 -1.97 1.13
C ASP A 195 10.23 -0.55 0.56
N CYS A 196 9.16 0.17 0.91
CA CYS A 196 8.90 1.50 0.37
C CYS A 196 9.97 2.55 0.71
N TYR A 197 10.88 2.24 1.63
CA TYR A 197 12.03 3.08 1.97
C TYR A 197 13.24 2.85 1.08
N ASP A 198 13.32 1.69 0.43
CA ASP A 198 14.41 1.38 -0.49
C ASP A 198 14.37 2.31 -1.69
N ILE A 199 15.55 2.78 -2.09
CA ILE A 199 15.75 3.53 -3.32
C ILE A 199 16.48 2.57 -4.26
N GLU A 200 15.73 1.86 -5.09
CA GLU A 200 16.34 1.24 -6.26
C GLU A 200 16.75 2.36 -7.20
N GLU A 201 18.05 2.67 -7.23
CA GLU A 201 18.61 3.50 -8.29
C GLU A 201 18.35 2.79 -9.62
N THR A 202 17.31 3.20 -10.33
CA THR A 202 17.19 2.91 -11.73
C THR A 202 18.45 3.46 -12.38
N LYS A 203 19.35 2.57 -12.80
CA LYS A 203 20.39 2.91 -13.77
C LYS A 203 19.68 3.24 -15.08
N THR A 204 19.03 4.39 -15.14
CA THR A 204 18.82 5.09 -16.40
C THR A 204 20.21 5.34 -16.93
N THR A 205 20.67 4.46 -17.82
CA THR A 205 21.71 4.82 -18.78
C THR A 205 21.14 5.95 -19.62
N LEU A 206 21.24 7.17 -19.10
CA LEU A 206 21.15 8.40 -19.88
C LEU A 206 22.32 8.36 -20.84
N THR A 207 22.12 7.71 -22.00
CA THR A 207 22.98 7.89 -23.15
C THR A 207 22.84 9.35 -23.59
N GLY A 208 23.79 10.17 -23.16
CA GLY A 208 24.12 11.47 -23.75
C GLY A 208 23.13 12.60 -23.48
N ALA A 209 23.16 13.18 -22.28
CA ALA A 209 22.78 14.57 -22.09
C ALA A 209 23.90 15.29 -21.33
N ASN A 210 24.41 16.37 -21.94
CA ASN A 210 25.48 17.19 -21.37
C ASN A 210 25.14 17.62 -19.94
N LYS A 211 26.13 17.50 -19.06
CA LYS A 211 26.09 17.99 -17.67
C LYS A 211 25.60 19.44 -17.63
N THR A 212 24.36 19.61 -17.20
CA THR A 212 23.92 20.84 -16.54
C THR A 212 23.52 20.43 -15.13
N GLU A 213 24.01 21.19 -14.15
CA GLU A 213 23.94 20.88 -12.73
C GLU A 213 22.51 20.47 -12.31
N ALA A 214 22.40 19.26 -11.78
CA ALA A 214 21.17 18.77 -11.19
C ALA A 214 20.87 19.58 -9.92
N VAL A 215 19.86 20.45 -10.00
CA VAL A 215 19.24 21.03 -8.81
C VAL A 215 18.50 19.91 -8.09
N ALA A 216 18.80 19.70 -6.81
CA ALA A 216 18.17 18.69 -5.98
C ALA A 216 16.63 18.87 -5.97
N PRO A 217 15.83 17.77 -5.91
CA PRO A 217 14.39 17.89 -5.84
C PRO A 217 13.99 18.65 -4.58
N ALA A 218 13.15 19.66 -4.76
CA ALA A 218 12.56 20.40 -3.66
C ALA A 218 11.71 19.43 -2.82
N MET A 219 12.10 19.23 -1.55
CA MET A 219 11.19 18.62 -0.58
C MET A 219 9.97 19.53 -0.44
N ALA A 220 8.77 18.98 -0.62
CA ALA A 220 7.53 19.69 -0.35
C ALA A 220 7.58 20.23 1.08
N ALA A 221 7.59 21.55 1.23
CA ALA A 221 7.56 22.19 2.52
C ALA A 221 6.22 21.85 3.19
N GLY A 222 6.27 21.04 4.26
CA GLY A 222 5.14 20.90 5.16
C GLY A 222 4.71 22.27 5.68
N ILE A 223 3.40 22.49 5.74
CA ILE A 223 2.78 23.69 6.31
C ILE A 223 3.33 23.90 7.72
N ARG A 224 4.16 24.94 7.89
CA ARG A 224 4.52 25.45 9.22
C ARG A 224 3.37 26.35 9.69
N THR A 225 2.72 25.94 10.76
CA THR A 225 1.84 26.79 11.55
C THR A 225 2.65 27.97 12.11
N HIS A 226 2.29 29.17 11.68
CA HIS A 226 2.82 30.42 12.23
C HIS A 226 2.36 30.56 13.68
N ASN A 227 3.28 30.42 14.64
CA ASN A 227 3.14 31.04 15.95
C ASN A 227 4.18 32.15 16.05
N ASN A 228 3.68 33.39 16.05
CA ASN A 228 4.47 34.56 16.40
C ASN A 228 4.90 34.45 17.86
N ASN A 229 6.20 34.60 18.11
CA ASN A 229 6.70 35.41 19.22
C ASN A 229 8.14 35.84 18.93
N SER A 230 8.32 37.15 19.01
CA SER A 230 9.55 37.90 18.90
C SER A 230 10.48 37.69 20.10
N SER A 231 11.77 37.52 19.84
CA SER A 231 12.84 38.17 20.60
C SER A 231 14.18 37.97 19.88
N GLU A 232 14.81 39.09 19.54
CA GLU A 232 16.19 39.21 19.08
C GLU A 232 17.16 38.67 20.13
N GLU A 233 18.18 37.91 19.74
CA GLU A 233 19.56 38.20 20.19
C GLU A 233 20.60 37.57 19.26
N LEU A 234 21.64 38.36 19.02
CA LEU A 234 22.76 38.18 18.12
C LEU A 234 23.96 37.63 18.94
N HIS A 235 24.60 36.52 18.55
CA HIS A 235 26.07 36.39 18.67
C HIS A 235 26.67 35.09 18.05
N ARG A 236 27.60 35.34 17.11
CA ARG A 236 28.94 34.73 16.89
C ARG A 236 29.14 33.19 16.95
N THR A 237 29.43 32.66 15.76
CA THR A 237 30.56 31.78 15.36
C THR A 237 31.41 31.11 16.46
N ASN A 238 31.55 29.78 16.35
CA ASN A 238 32.84 29.15 16.02
C ASN A 238 32.71 27.69 15.59
N GLN A 239 33.45 27.36 14.53
CA GLN A 239 33.81 26.02 14.07
C GLN A 239 34.71 25.33 15.10
N THR A 240 34.52 24.03 15.28
CA THR A 240 35.63 23.08 15.48
C THR A 240 35.25 21.74 14.86
N ASN A 241 36.06 21.36 13.86
CA ASN A 241 36.17 20.00 13.33
C ASN A 241 36.81 19.08 14.38
N SER A 242 36.35 17.83 14.45
CA SER A 242 37.21 16.69 14.79
C SER A 242 36.72 15.46 14.06
N GLU A 243 37.52 15.03 13.09
CA GLU A 243 37.41 13.80 12.31
C GLU A 243 37.85 12.56 13.12
N SER A 244 37.36 11.41 12.65
CA SER A 244 37.95 10.06 12.80
C SER A 244 37.83 9.41 14.19
N SER A 245 37.65 8.10 14.36
CA SER A 245 37.92 6.96 13.51
C SER A 245 37.11 5.73 13.97
N SER A 246 36.85 4.85 13.00
CA SER A 246 36.43 3.45 13.11
C SER A 246 37.03 2.62 14.25
N SER A 247 36.23 1.71 14.82
CA SER A 247 36.62 0.30 14.96
C SER A 247 35.41 -0.60 15.26
N SER A 248 35.28 -1.63 14.45
CA SER A 248 34.43 -2.80 14.64
C SER A 248 34.78 -3.58 15.91
N SER A 249 33.78 -3.99 16.68
CA SER A 249 33.86 -5.19 17.50
C SER A 249 32.50 -5.87 17.58
N ASN A 250 32.44 -7.06 16.98
CA ASN A 250 31.41 -8.07 17.18
C ASN A 250 31.24 -8.37 18.67
N GLN A 251 30.06 -8.10 19.25
CA GLN A 251 29.50 -8.95 20.29
C GLN A 251 27.99 -9.11 20.11
N ARG A 252 27.61 -10.36 19.85
CA ARG A 252 26.25 -10.89 19.94
C ARG A 252 25.70 -10.64 21.34
N PHE A 253 24.71 -9.77 21.46
CA PHE A 253 23.69 -9.87 22.49
C PHE A 253 22.34 -10.02 21.80
N LYS A 254 21.73 -11.21 21.97
CA LYS A 254 20.32 -11.44 21.65
C LYS A 254 19.48 -10.79 22.75
N THR A 255 19.16 -9.51 22.58
CA THR A 255 18.05 -8.86 23.28
C THR A 255 16.85 -8.89 22.34
N VAL A 256 15.87 -9.75 22.65
CA VAL A 256 14.53 -9.69 22.06
C VAL A 256 13.86 -8.44 22.63
N THR A 257 14.04 -7.31 21.96
CA THR A 257 13.31 -6.08 22.28
C THR A 257 11.91 -6.20 21.71
N LEU A 258 10.97 -6.47 22.62
CA LEU A 258 9.52 -6.47 22.44
C LEU A 258 9.02 -5.03 22.16
N TRP A 259 9.37 -4.45 21.02
CA TRP A 259 8.93 -3.12 20.60
C TRP A 259 8.29 -3.20 19.23
N SER A 260 7.00 -3.53 19.20
CA SER A 260 6.08 -3.09 18.15
C SER A 260 4.63 -3.28 18.59
N PHE A 261 4.18 -2.50 19.58
CA PHE A 261 2.75 -2.38 19.94
C PHE A 261 2.36 -0.91 20.10
N PHE A 262 2.75 -0.09 19.13
CA PHE A 262 2.27 1.29 19.05
C PHE A 262 1.98 1.65 17.60
N ARG A 263 0.86 1.14 17.06
CA ARG A 263 0.27 1.72 15.84
C ARG A 263 -1.27 1.63 15.85
N PHE A 264 -1.86 2.82 15.83
CA PHE A 264 -3.22 3.23 15.44
C PHE A 264 -4.43 2.79 16.27
N LEU A 265 -4.76 3.62 17.26
CA LEU A 265 -6.13 3.79 17.75
C LEU A 265 -6.84 4.80 16.82
N PHE A 266 -7.68 4.32 15.91
CA PHE A 266 -8.58 5.21 15.16
C PHE A 266 -9.84 5.46 15.98
N ILE A 267 -9.98 6.69 16.50
CA ILE A 267 -11.23 7.18 17.08
C ILE A 267 -12.09 7.65 15.91
N LEU A 268 -13.13 6.89 15.55
CA LEU A 268 -14.17 7.38 14.64
C LEU A 268 -15.00 8.45 15.34
N PHE A 269 -14.95 9.68 14.83
CA PHE A 269 -15.95 10.70 15.14
C PHE A 269 -17.20 10.47 14.27
N PRO A 270 -18.42 10.49 14.83
CA PRO A 270 -19.63 10.52 14.02
C PRO A 270 -19.80 11.92 13.43
N LEU A 271 -19.81 12.01 12.10
CA LEU A 271 -20.38 13.17 11.42
C LEU A 271 -21.89 12.96 11.33
N LEU A 272 -22.63 13.88 11.96
CA LEU A 272 -24.07 14.05 11.83
C LEU A 272 -24.48 14.29 10.36
#